data_AF-A0A5B8XR27-F1
#
_entry.id   AF-A0A5B8XR27-F1
#
_cell.length_a   1.000
_cell.length_b   1.000
_cell.length_c   1.000
_cell.angle_alpha   90.00
_cell.angle_beta   90.00
_cell.angle_gamma   90.00
#
_symmetry.space_group_name_H-M   'P 1'
#
loop_
_entity.id
_entity.type
_entity.pdbx_description
1 polymer ?
#
loop_
_entity_poly.entity_id
_entity_poly.type
_entity_poly.pdbx_seq_one_letter_code
_entity_poly.pdbx_strand_id
1 'polypeptide(L)'
;MLMLSSASIFVMGISGRWNEFESGEVVPIEISAVNVKSTNEGYARTWRREEVLANFARLMGLLALCLVFLGPGLAWADVETKPLSDVVQPPEGWTRVDVEEGSFAAFLRTLPIRQDRTWVKAFDGERLKSPSAHIVNIDVGTRDLQQCADSVIRLHAEWLWEQKKPEWLKYHFTSGDLTTWPAWAKGERYKVKGSKVERVMSGANDSSRKNFRRWLNTVFMYAGTQSLHRDSIKPEPKDVQIGDFYNQPGGPGHVVIVLDIAVKDGKKMAILGQGFMPAQEFHVIKASNAIDGVWFELPESADEQLVTPSWGPFKGSQLLRFKNL
;
A
#
# COMPACT_ATOMS: atom_id res chain seq x y z
N MET A 1 26.71 39.92 11.98
CA MET A 1 25.85 40.81 12.80
C MET A 1 24.42 40.35 12.58
N LEU A 2 23.83 39.67 13.56
CA LEU A 2 22.41 39.33 13.57
C LEU A 2 21.58 40.62 13.60
N MET A 3 20.52 40.69 12.80
CA MET A 3 19.26 41.30 13.25
C MET A 3 18.08 40.54 12.64
N LEU A 4 17.34 39.89 13.55
CA LEU A 4 15.96 39.47 13.38
C LEU A 4 15.07 40.72 13.31
N SER A 5 14.08 40.76 12.41
CA SER A 5 12.85 41.51 12.68
C SER A 5 11.64 40.90 11.98
N SER A 6 10.86 40.18 12.80
CA SER A 6 9.40 40.10 12.84
C SER A 6 8.62 39.90 11.54
N ALA A 7 8.11 38.68 11.38
CA ALA A 7 6.91 38.39 10.62
C ALA A 7 5.67 38.99 11.32
N SER A 8 4.82 39.69 10.57
CA SER A 8 3.45 40.00 11.00
C SER A 8 2.49 39.12 10.19
N ILE A 9 2.03 38.05 10.81
CA ILE A 9 0.93 37.22 10.30
C ILE A 9 -0.36 37.99 10.62
N PHE A 10 -1.03 38.52 9.60
CA PHE A 10 -2.39 39.04 9.74
C PHE A 10 -3.35 37.85 9.61
N VAL A 11 -3.90 37.40 10.75
CA VAL A 11 -5.01 36.44 10.76
C VAL A 11 -6.28 37.22 10.46
N MET A 12 -6.85 37.01 9.28
CA MET A 12 -8.16 37.55 8.92
C MET A 12 -9.22 36.65 9.58
N GLY A 13 -9.78 37.10 10.69
CA GLY A 13 -10.89 36.41 11.36
C GLY A 13 -12.18 36.57 10.55
N ILE A 14 -12.72 35.46 10.05
CA ILE A 14 -14.09 35.42 9.51
C ILE A 14 -15.00 35.05 10.69
N SER A 15 -15.75 36.01 11.22
CA SER A 15 -16.87 35.75 12.12
C SER A 15 -18.17 35.74 11.30
N GLY A 16 -18.78 34.56 11.16
CA GLY A 16 -20.11 34.39 10.58
C GLY A 16 -21.02 33.74 11.61
N ARG A 17 -22.17 34.39 11.91
CA ARG A 17 -23.28 33.77 12.65
C ARG A 17 -23.96 32.73 11.74
N TRP A 18 -24.14 31.53 12.26
CA TRP A 18 -24.96 30.50 11.63
C TRP A 18 -26.44 30.78 11.92
N ASN A 19 -27.21 31.06 10.88
CA ASN A 19 -28.65 30.87 10.91
C ASN A 19 -28.96 29.69 9.97
N GLU A 20 -29.59 28.66 10.53
CA GLU A 20 -30.19 27.56 9.75
C GLU A 20 -31.23 28.12 8.79
N PHE A 21 -31.11 27.82 7.50
CA PHE A 21 -32.26 27.76 6.61
C PHE A 21 -32.06 26.67 5.56
N GLU A 22 -33.13 25.88 5.41
CA GLU A 22 -33.34 24.83 4.44
C GLU A 22 -33.49 25.39 3.01
N SER A 23 -33.33 24.48 2.04
CA SER A 23 -33.58 24.61 0.60
C SER A 23 -32.45 25.18 -0.26
N GLY A 24 -32.10 24.41 -1.29
CA GLY A 24 -30.98 24.67 -2.17
C GLY A 24 -31.27 25.75 -3.21
N GLU A 25 -30.54 26.85 -3.11
CA GLU A 25 -30.23 27.77 -4.20
C GLU A 25 -28.78 28.24 -4.07
N VAL A 26 -28.05 28.25 -5.19
CA VAL A 26 -26.68 28.78 -5.26
C VAL A 26 -26.79 30.29 -5.42
N VAL A 27 -26.53 31.04 -4.34
CA VAL A 27 -26.45 32.51 -4.40
C VAL A 27 -25.03 32.92 -4.82
N PRO A 28 -24.84 33.69 -5.89
CA PRO A 28 -23.52 34.21 -6.25
C PRO A 28 -23.08 35.25 -5.22
N ILE A 29 -21.90 35.06 -4.63
CA ILE A 29 -21.28 36.03 -3.72
C ILE A 29 -20.79 37.22 -4.56
N GLU A 30 -21.50 38.34 -4.51
CA GLU A 30 -20.97 39.63 -4.98
C GLU A 30 -19.93 40.16 -3.98
N ILE A 31 -18.67 40.16 -4.38
CA ILE A 31 -17.62 40.87 -3.65
C ILE A 31 -17.66 42.35 -4.07
N SER A 32 -18.32 43.17 -3.27
CA SER A 32 -18.19 44.63 -3.39
C SER A 32 -16.82 45.09 -2.87
N ALA A 33 -16.21 46.04 -3.58
CA ALA A 33 -14.84 46.47 -3.36
C ALA A 33 -14.61 46.96 -1.91
N VAL A 34 -13.63 46.37 -1.21
CA VAL A 34 -13.18 46.85 0.09
C VAL A 34 -12.28 48.07 -0.11
N ASN A 35 -12.74 49.23 0.36
CA ASN A 35 -11.98 50.46 0.33
C ASN A 35 -11.00 50.47 1.53
N VAL A 36 -9.72 50.21 1.28
CA VAL A 36 -8.67 50.32 2.31
C VAL A 36 -8.21 51.77 2.37
N LYS A 37 -8.61 52.52 3.40
CA LYS A 37 -7.96 53.80 3.74
C LYS A 37 -6.69 53.50 4.53
N SER A 38 -5.53 53.71 3.93
CA SER A 38 -4.26 53.74 4.66
C SER A 38 -4.02 55.14 5.23
N THR A 39 -3.96 55.28 6.54
CA THR A 39 -3.38 56.45 7.20
C THR A 39 -1.87 56.28 7.27
N ASN A 40 -1.18 56.56 6.16
CA ASN A 40 0.23 56.91 6.12
C ASN A 40 0.54 57.46 4.73
N GLU A 41 0.97 58.71 4.67
CA GLU A 41 1.40 59.39 3.45
C GLU A 41 2.70 58.76 2.94
N GLY A 42 2.65 58.22 1.72
CA GLY A 42 3.81 57.67 1.03
C GLY A 42 3.57 56.24 0.54
N TYR A 43 3.45 56.08 -0.78
CA TYR A 43 3.20 54.81 -1.51
C TYR A 43 1.76 54.26 -1.52
N ALA A 44 0.83 55.03 -2.09
CA ALA A 44 -0.38 54.44 -2.69
C ALA A 44 -0.04 53.87 -4.08
N ARG A 45 0.35 52.59 -4.17
CA ARG A 45 0.30 51.86 -5.44
C ARG A 45 -1.12 51.32 -5.64
N THR A 46 -1.85 51.89 -6.60
CA THR A 46 -3.09 51.31 -7.10
C THR A 46 -2.76 50.10 -7.98
N TRP A 47 -2.95 48.90 -7.46
CA TRP A 47 -2.83 47.67 -8.24
C TRP A 47 -4.03 47.58 -9.19
N ARG A 48 -3.78 47.38 -10.50
CA ARG A 48 -4.87 47.12 -11.44
C ARG A 48 -5.52 45.78 -11.08
N ARG A 49 -6.84 45.65 -11.24
CA ARG A 49 -7.60 44.40 -10.97
C ARG A 49 -6.92 43.17 -11.59
N GLU A 50 -6.33 43.33 -12.77
CA GLU A 50 -5.65 42.27 -13.51
C GLU A 50 -4.34 41.79 -12.83
N GLU A 51 -3.60 42.67 -12.16
CA GLU A 51 -2.36 42.31 -11.45
C GLU A 51 -2.65 41.56 -10.14
N VAL A 52 -3.73 41.94 -9.44
CA VAL A 52 -4.20 41.22 -8.25
C VAL A 52 -4.68 39.82 -8.63
N LEU A 53 -5.45 39.70 -9.73
CA LEU A 53 -5.92 38.42 -10.24
C LEU A 53 -4.78 37.54 -10.76
N ALA A 54 -3.78 38.10 -11.44
CA ALA A 54 -2.62 37.36 -11.92
C ALA A 54 -1.73 36.84 -10.77
N ASN A 55 -1.56 37.63 -9.70
CA ASN A 55 -0.83 37.18 -8.51
C ASN A 55 -1.63 36.17 -7.68
N PHE A 56 -2.96 36.28 -7.61
CA PHE A 56 -3.83 35.25 -7.02
C PHE A 56 -3.79 33.94 -7.83
N ALA A 57 -3.82 34.02 -9.17
CA ALA A 57 -3.71 32.85 -10.04
C ALA A 57 -2.33 32.17 -9.95
N ARG A 58 -1.25 32.94 -9.76
CA ARG A 58 0.10 32.40 -9.52
C ARG A 58 0.23 31.76 -8.13
N LEU A 59 -0.37 32.35 -7.10
CA LEU A 59 -0.39 31.79 -5.75
C LEU A 59 -1.23 30.51 -5.68
N MET A 60 -2.38 30.48 -6.36
CA MET A 60 -3.22 29.28 -6.52
C MET A 60 -2.57 28.22 -7.42
N GLY A 61 -1.81 28.63 -8.44
CA GLY A 61 -1.02 27.73 -9.29
C GLY A 61 0.17 27.09 -8.57
N LEU A 62 0.79 27.80 -7.62
CA LEU A 62 1.84 27.27 -6.74
C LEU A 62 1.28 26.36 -5.62
N LEU A 63 0.06 26.63 -5.14
CA LEU A 63 -0.66 25.74 -4.22
C LEU A 63 -1.21 24.47 -4.92
N ALA A 64 -1.54 24.56 -6.20
CA ALA A 64 -1.96 23.41 -7.01
C ALA A 64 -0.82 22.44 -7.35
N LEU A 65 0.44 22.88 -7.23
CA LEU A 65 1.61 22.02 -7.46
C LEU A 65 2.06 21.22 -6.23
N CYS A 66 1.49 21.50 -5.04
CA CYS A 66 1.77 20.77 -3.79
C CYS A 66 0.64 19.83 -3.34
N LEU A 67 -0.41 19.62 -4.15
CA LEU A 67 -1.55 18.77 -3.80
C LEU A 67 -1.89 17.72 -4.86
N VAL A 68 -0.90 17.16 -5.54
CA VAL A 68 -1.08 15.95 -6.35
C VAL A 68 -0.46 14.75 -5.64
N PHE A 69 -1.03 14.39 -4.48
CA PHE A 69 -1.00 13.02 -3.91
C PHE A 69 -2.14 12.84 -2.89
N LEU A 70 -3.36 13.22 -3.25
CA LEU A 70 -4.56 12.82 -2.52
C LEU A 70 -5.50 12.06 -3.45
N GLY A 71 -5.08 10.86 -3.85
CA GLY A 71 -6.00 9.84 -4.32
C GLY A 71 -6.73 9.23 -3.11
N PRO A 72 -8.06 9.11 -3.09
CA PRO A 72 -8.74 8.32 -2.10
C PRO A 72 -8.48 6.84 -2.42
N GLY A 73 -7.50 6.21 -1.76
CA GLY A 73 -6.96 4.97 -2.30
C GLY A 73 -6.24 4.00 -1.39
N LEU A 74 -5.91 4.32 -0.15
CA LEU A 74 -5.43 3.35 0.83
C LEU A 74 -5.89 3.82 2.21
N ALA A 75 -6.50 2.93 2.99
CA ALA A 75 -6.82 3.23 4.38
C ALA A 75 -5.55 3.10 5.22
N TRP A 76 -4.57 3.96 4.97
CA TRP A 76 -3.40 4.13 5.82
C TRP A 76 -3.89 4.75 7.14
N ALA A 77 -3.52 4.19 8.29
CA ALA A 77 -3.74 4.88 9.56
C ALA A 77 -2.90 6.17 9.57
N ASP A 78 -3.41 7.26 10.15
CA ASP A 78 -2.75 8.58 10.32
C ASP A 78 -1.49 8.46 11.20
N VAL A 79 -0.44 7.90 10.63
CA VAL A 79 0.80 7.54 11.31
C VAL A 79 1.93 7.89 10.36
N GLU A 80 2.98 8.49 10.90
CA GLU A 80 4.17 8.78 10.10
C GLU A 80 4.77 7.49 9.53
N THR A 81 5.03 7.53 8.22
CA THR A 81 5.64 6.41 7.50
C THR A 81 6.79 6.86 6.64
N LYS A 82 7.75 5.96 6.40
CA LYS A 82 8.82 6.13 5.42
C LYS A 82 8.86 4.94 4.46
N PRO A 83 9.31 5.11 3.20
CA PRO A 83 9.52 4.00 2.28
C PRO A 83 10.42 2.91 2.87
N LEU A 84 10.16 1.64 2.57
CA LEU A 84 10.97 0.50 3.03
C LEU A 84 12.47 0.69 2.71
N SER A 85 12.80 1.15 1.51
CA SER A 85 14.18 1.43 1.10
C SER A 85 14.89 2.48 1.95
N ASP A 86 14.15 3.38 2.58
CA ASP A 86 14.72 4.45 3.39
C ASP A 86 14.95 3.98 4.82
N VAL A 87 14.15 3.03 5.29
CA VAL A 87 14.22 2.48 6.65
C VAL A 87 15.27 1.36 6.77
N VAL A 88 15.37 0.47 5.79
CA VAL A 88 16.25 -0.72 5.87
C VAL A 88 17.33 -0.65 4.81
N GLN A 89 18.52 -0.19 5.17
CA GLN A 89 19.66 -0.11 4.24
C GLN A 89 20.28 -1.48 3.97
N PRO A 90 20.87 -1.71 2.78
CA PRO A 90 21.68 -2.90 2.56
C PRO A 90 22.89 -2.91 3.52
N PRO A 91 23.32 -4.09 3.98
CA PRO A 91 24.55 -4.26 4.74
C PRO A 91 25.78 -3.76 3.98
N GLU A 92 26.87 -3.52 4.71
CA GLU A 92 28.10 -2.99 4.13
C GLU A 92 28.64 -3.86 2.97
N GLY A 93 28.96 -3.20 1.85
CA GLY A 93 29.48 -3.84 0.65
C GLY A 93 28.43 -4.57 -0.21
N TRP A 94 27.15 -4.50 0.15
CA TRP A 94 26.05 -5.00 -0.69
C TRP A 94 25.35 -3.84 -1.40
N THR A 95 24.91 -4.09 -2.63
CA THR A 95 24.22 -3.09 -3.45
C THR A 95 22.82 -3.57 -3.78
N ARG A 96 21.80 -2.72 -3.63
CA ARG A 96 20.44 -3.06 -4.08
C ARG A 96 20.42 -3.32 -5.59
N VAL A 97 19.59 -4.25 -6.03
CA VAL A 97 19.35 -4.43 -7.46
C VAL A 97 18.51 -3.28 -8.02
N ASP A 98 18.74 -2.90 -9.27
CA ASP A 98 17.92 -1.90 -9.95
C ASP A 98 16.49 -2.42 -10.15
N VAL A 99 15.51 -1.52 -10.10
CA VAL A 99 14.09 -1.83 -10.33
C VAL A 99 13.51 -0.84 -11.31
N GLU A 100 12.64 -1.33 -12.20
CA GLU A 100 11.93 -0.49 -13.16
C GLU A 100 10.84 0.32 -12.46
N GLU A 101 10.70 1.60 -12.80
CA GLU A 101 9.65 2.46 -12.28
C GLU A 101 8.25 1.92 -12.64
N GLY A 102 7.32 1.96 -11.69
CA GLY A 102 5.97 1.40 -11.88
C GLY A 102 5.87 -0.13 -11.81
N SER A 103 6.99 -0.85 -11.74
CA SER A 103 7.00 -2.30 -11.54
C SER A 103 6.48 -2.70 -10.15
N PHE A 104 6.08 -3.96 -9.98
CA PHE A 104 5.72 -4.49 -8.66
C PHE A 104 6.90 -4.44 -7.69
N ALA A 105 8.14 -4.61 -8.20
CA ALA A 105 9.35 -4.48 -7.40
C ALA A 105 9.53 -3.06 -6.82
N ALA A 106 9.31 -2.02 -7.64
CA ALA A 106 9.37 -0.63 -7.17
C ALA A 106 8.27 -0.32 -6.14
N PHE A 107 7.06 -0.86 -6.33
CA PHE A 107 5.98 -0.75 -5.35
C PHE A 107 6.35 -1.38 -4.00
N LEU A 108 6.90 -2.61 -4.01
CA LEU A 108 7.30 -3.29 -2.78
C LEU A 108 8.43 -2.57 -2.02
N ARG A 109 9.40 -2.03 -2.76
CA ARG A 109 10.52 -1.25 -2.20
C ARG A 109 10.06 0.07 -1.55
N THR A 110 8.89 0.57 -1.94
CA THR A 110 8.32 1.82 -1.44
C THR A 110 7.18 1.62 -0.43
N LEU A 111 6.94 0.38 0.03
CA LEU A 111 5.94 0.11 1.06
C LEU A 111 6.16 1.02 2.28
N PRO A 112 5.09 1.67 2.79
CA PRO A 112 5.24 2.65 3.84
C PRO A 112 5.36 1.96 5.20
N ILE A 113 6.54 2.07 5.77
CA ILE A 113 6.92 1.51 7.05
C ILE A 113 6.55 2.48 8.16
N ARG A 114 5.77 1.99 9.12
CA ARG A 114 5.40 2.74 10.32
C ARG A 114 6.64 3.15 11.12
N GLN A 115 6.65 4.39 11.59
CA GLN A 115 7.74 4.93 12.43
C GLN A 115 7.43 4.85 13.94
N ASP A 116 6.19 4.54 14.33
CA ASP A 116 5.74 4.54 15.73
C ASP A 116 6.06 3.23 16.47
N ARG A 117 6.19 2.10 15.76
CA ARG A 117 6.44 0.79 16.38
C ARG A 117 6.96 -0.27 15.40
N THR A 118 7.47 -1.35 15.98
CA THR A 118 7.99 -2.53 15.27
C THR A 118 7.30 -3.84 15.66
N TRP A 119 6.40 -3.83 16.65
CA TRP A 119 5.64 -5.01 17.08
C TRP A 119 4.30 -5.12 16.35
N VAL A 120 3.88 -6.37 16.14
CA VAL A 120 2.73 -6.73 15.31
C VAL A 120 1.44 -6.73 16.13
N LYS A 121 0.34 -6.23 15.55
CA LYS A 121 -1.01 -6.48 16.07
C LYS A 121 -1.73 -7.59 15.31
N ALA A 122 -2.56 -8.35 16.01
CA ALA A 122 -3.62 -9.14 15.43
C ALA A 122 -4.73 -8.23 14.86
N PHE A 123 -5.64 -8.80 14.07
CA PHE A 123 -6.81 -8.11 13.51
C PHE A 123 -7.75 -7.48 14.56
N ASP A 124 -7.73 -7.98 15.79
CA ASP A 124 -8.51 -7.47 16.93
C ASP A 124 -7.75 -6.41 17.77
N GLY A 125 -6.51 -6.10 17.39
CA GLY A 125 -5.66 -5.13 18.05
C GLY A 125 -4.76 -5.70 19.14
N GLU A 126 -4.84 -7.01 19.45
CA GLU A 126 -3.94 -7.66 20.40
C GLU A 126 -2.48 -7.55 19.92
N ARG A 127 -1.57 -7.20 20.85
CA ARG A 127 -0.13 -7.21 20.56
C ARG A 127 0.40 -8.64 20.54
N LEU A 128 1.02 -9.02 19.43
CA LEU A 128 1.61 -10.34 19.23
C LEU A 128 3.14 -10.33 19.48
N LYS A 129 3.69 -11.52 19.74
CA LYS A 129 5.14 -11.76 19.85
C LYS A 129 5.77 -12.19 18.51
N SER A 130 5.16 -11.78 17.40
CA SER A 130 5.63 -12.13 16.05
C SER A 130 7.02 -11.54 15.78
N PRO A 131 7.93 -12.29 15.13
CA PRO A 131 9.30 -11.86 14.88
C PRO A 131 9.34 -10.78 13.79
N SER A 132 9.22 -9.53 14.21
CA SER A 132 9.07 -8.37 13.34
C SER A 132 10.17 -7.34 13.55
N ALA A 133 10.70 -6.82 12.44
CA ALA A 133 11.60 -5.68 12.42
C ALA A 133 10.84 -4.37 12.17
N HIS A 134 9.85 -4.41 11.28
CA HIS A 134 9.12 -3.24 10.81
C HIS A 134 7.68 -3.60 10.44
N ILE A 135 6.74 -2.70 10.69
CA ILE A 135 5.34 -2.87 10.32
C ILE A 135 5.04 -2.09 9.05
N VAL A 136 4.50 -2.74 8.03
CA VAL A 136 3.98 -2.07 6.84
C VAL A 136 2.61 -1.51 7.19
N ASN A 137 2.34 -0.25 6.85
CA ASN A 137 1.12 0.45 7.29
C ASN A 137 -0.17 0.00 6.56
N ILE A 138 -0.27 -1.24 6.08
CA ILE A 138 -1.47 -1.75 5.41
C ILE A 138 -2.47 -2.33 6.41
N ASP A 139 -3.74 -2.00 6.27
CA ASP A 139 -4.79 -2.53 7.15
C ASP A 139 -4.89 -4.06 7.04
N VAL A 140 -4.98 -4.74 8.18
CA VAL A 140 -5.34 -6.17 8.27
C VAL A 140 -6.86 -6.39 8.26
N GLY A 141 -7.64 -5.33 8.47
CA GLY A 141 -9.09 -5.37 8.68
C GLY A 141 -9.46 -5.66 10.13
N THR A 142 -10.75 -5.83 10.41
CA THR A 142 -11.30 -6.02 11.76
C THR A 142 -11.79 -7.45 12.02
N ARG A 143 -11.38 -8.40 11.17
CA ARG A 143 -11.79 -9.81 11.23
C ARG A 143 -10.56 -10.69 10.99
N ASP A 144 -10.58 -11.88 11.57
CA ASP A 144 -9.62 -12.94 11.22
C ASP A 144 -9.88 -13.39 9.77
N LEU A 145 -9.30 -12.66 8.82
CA LEU A 145 -9.54 -12.89 7.39
C LEU A 145 -8.28 -12.68 6.54
N GLN A 146 -7.60 -11.53 6.63
CA GLN A 146 -6.40 -11.28 5.82
C GLN A 146 -5.20 -12.03 6.43
N GLN A 147 -5.04 -13.29 6.07
CA GLN A 147 -3.99 -14.18 6.56
C GLN A 147 -2.75 -14.13 5.64
N CYS A 148 -1.84 -15.10 5.78
CA CYS A 148 -0.54 -15.12 5.10
C CYS A 148 -0.66 -14.97 3.57
N ALA A 149 -1.42 -15.84 2.90
CA ALA A 149 -1.63 -15.79 1.45
C ALA A 149 -2.35 -14.52 1.01
N ASP A 150 -3.31 -14.08 1.81
CA ASP A 150 -4.12 -12.90 1.51
C ASP A 150 -3.31 -11.62 1.53
N SER A 151 -2.28 -11.55 2.36
CA SER A 151 -1.36 -10.41 2.39
C SER A 151 -0.55 -10.30 1.09
N VAL A 152 -0.10 -11.43 0.53
CA VAL A 152 0.60 -11.47 -0.76
C VAL A 152 -0.35 -11.09 -1.90
N ILE A 153 -1.56 -11.65 -1.90
CA ILE A 153 -2.64 -11.28 -2.85
C ILE A 153 -2.95 -9.79 -2.74
N ARG A 154 -3.08 -9.26 -1.51
CA ARG A 154 -3.38 -7.86 -1.21
C ARG A 154 -2.32 -6.95 -1.83
N LEU A 155 -1.04 -7.18 -1.57
CA LEU A 155 0.04 -6.35 -2.11
C LEU A 155 0.02 -6.29 -3.65
N HIS A 156 -0.13 -7.45 -4.29
CA HIS A 156 -0.24 -7.52 -5.75
C HIS A 156 -1.48 -6.80 -6.28
N ALA A 157 -2.63 -6.94 -5.61
CA ALA A 157 -3.87 -6.30 -6.01
C ALA A 157 -3.81 -4.77 -5.85
N GLU A 158 -3.16 -4.30 -4.78
CA GLU A 158 -2.97 -2.87 -4.54
C GLU A 158 -2.07 -2.24 -5.61
N TRP A 159 -0.96 -2.89 -5.95
CA TRP A 159 -0.12 -2.45 -7.05
C TRP A 159 -0.90 -2.35 -8.36
N LEU A 160 -1.64 -3.40 -8.75
CA LEU A 160 -2.45 -3.38 -9.98
C LEU A 160 -3.54 -2.29 -9.96
N TRP A 161 -4.11 -2.02 -8.79
CA TRP A 161 -5.07 -0.93 -8.61
C TRP A 161 -4.41 0.43 -8.85
N GLU A 162 -3.24 0.68 -8.28
CA GLU A 162 -2.46 1.92 -8.49
C GLU A 162 -2.01 2.08 -9.94
N GLN A 163 -1.62 0.98 -10.59
CA GLN A 163 -1.27 0.96 -12.02
C GLN A 163 -2.49 1.10 -12.94
N LYS A 164 -3.71 1.16 -12.39
CA LYS A 164 -4.97 1.25 -13.16
C LYS A 164 -5.10 0.12 -14.20
N LYS A 165 -4.73 -1.11 -13.81
CA LYS A 165 -4.82 -2.34 -14.63
C LYS A 165 -5.93 -3.28 -14.14
N PRO A 166 -7.21 -2.87 -14.18
CA PRO A 166 -8.31 -3.65 -13.61
C PRO A 166 -8.52 -5.01 -14.27
N GLU A 167 -8.11 -5.19 -15.52
CA GLU A 167 -8.20 -6.43 -16.27
C GLU A 167 -7.21 -7.51 -15.80
N TRP A 168 -6.19 -7.12 -15.02
CA TRP A 168 -5.22 -8.05 -14.41
C TRP A 168 -5.61 -8.47 -12.99
N LEU A 169 -6.58 -7.79 -12.38
CA LEU A 169 -7.12 -8.10 -11.07
C LEU A 169 -8.01 -9.35 -11.14
N LYS A 170 -7.37 -10.52 -11.07
CA LYS A 170 -8.03 -11.83 -11.11
C LYS A 170 -7.28 -12.83 -10.24
N TYR A 171 -8.02 -13.66 -9.54
CA TYR A 171 -7.48 -14.68 -8.63
C TYR A 171 -8.39 -15.89 -8.63
N HIS A 172 -7.82 -17.08 -8.46
CA HIS A 172 -8.62 -18.29 -8.30
C HIS A 172 -8.98 -18.50 -6.83
N PHE A 173 -10.20 -18.96 -6.58
CA PHE A 173 -10.55 -19.62 -5.33
C PHE A 173 -9.85 -20.98 -5.23
N THR A 174 -9.84 -21.54 -4.03
CA THR A 174 -9.28 -22.87 -3.74
C THR A 174 -9.99 -23.96 -4.55
N SER A 175 -11.30 -23.78 -4.82
CA SER A 175 -12.08 -24.64 -5.72
C SER A 175 -11.57 -24.63 -7.18
N GLY A 176 -10.77 -23.64 -7.56
CA GLY A 176 -10.33 -23.41 -8.93
C GLY A 176 -11.25 -22.47 -9.72
N ASP A 177 -12.30 -21.91 -9.11
CA ASP A 177 -13.13 -20.88 -9.76
C ASP A 177 -12.39 -19.55 -9.85
N LEU A 178 -12.36 -18.95 -11.05
CA LEU A 178 -11.75 -17.65 -11.26
C LEU A 178 -12.72 -16.51 -10.89
N THR A 179 -12.29 -15.62 -10.00
CA THR A 179 -12.94 -14.32 -9.78
C THR A 179 -12.13 -13.20 -10.42
N THR A 180 -12.82 -12.18 -10.93
CA THR A 180 -12.19 -11.00 -11.53
C THR A 180 -12.83 -9.72 -10.98
N TRP A 181 -12.02 -8.69 -10.77
CA TRP A 181 -12.52 -7.39 -10.35
C TRP A 181 -13.50 -6.78 -11.36
N PRO A 182 -13.27 -6.80 -12.69
CA PRO A 182 -14.22 -6.22 -13.65
C PRO A 182 -15.61 -6.87 -13.61
N ALA A 183 -15.69 -8.19 -13.39
CA ALA A 183 -16.98 -8.88 -13.25
C ALA A 183 -17.67 -8.49 -11.93
N TRP A 184 -16.92 -8.48 -10.82
CA TRP A 184 -17.44 -8.06 -9.52
C TRP A 184 -17.96 -6.62 -9.53
N ALA A 185 -17.19 -5.70 -10.12
CA ALA A 185 -17.56 -4.29 -10.24
C ALA A 185 -18.86 -4.11 -11.04
N LYS A 186 -19.13 -4.99 -12.01
CA LYS A 186 -20.38 -4.99 -12.80
C LYS A 186 -21.56 -5.70 -12.12
N GLY A 187 -21.38 -6.21 -10.89
CA GLY A 187 -22.45 -6.81 -10.10
C GLY A 187 -22.38 -8.32 -9.91
N GLU A 188 -21.36 -9.01 -10.43
CA GLU A 188 -21.17 -10.45 -10.19
C GLU A 188 -20.88 -10.70 -8.71
N ARG A 189 -21.56 -11.69 -8.11
CA ARG A 189 -21.36 -12.18 -6.75
C ARG A 189 -21.34 -13.71 -6.76
N TYR A 190 -20.89 -14.30 -5.67
CA TYR A 190 -20.75 -15.75 -5.54
C TYR A 190 -21.64 -16.29 -4.41
N LYS A 191 -22.39 -17.34 -4.69
CA LYS A 191 -22.99 -18.21 -3.67
C LYS A 191 -22.14 -19.47 -3.58
N VAL A 192 -21.51 -19.67 -2.42
CA VAL A 192 -20.60 -20.80 -2.21
C VAL A 192 -21.24 -21.81 -1.26
N LYS A 193 -21.30 -23.09 -1.68
CA LYS A 193 -21.75 -24.21 -0.85
C LYS A 193 -20.78 -25.38 -1.02
N GLY A 194 -19.97 -25.64 0.01
CA GLY A 194 -18.85 -26.57 -0.10
C GLY A 194 -17.84 -26.08 -1.14
N SER A 195 -17.43 -26.94 -2.06
CA SER A 195 -16.56 -26.59 -3.19
C SER A 195 -17.30 -26.01 -4.40
N LYS A 196 -18.63 -25.95 -4.38
CA LYS A 196 -19.43 -25.45 -5.50
C LYS A 196 -19.60 -23.94 -5.40
N VAL A 197 -19.23 -23.23 -6.46
CA VAL A 197 -19.37 -21.79 -6.60
C VAL A 197 -20.40 -21.49 -7.69
N GLU A 198 -21.52 -20.86 -7.31
CA GLU A 198 -22.52 -20.34 -8.24
C GLU A 198 -22.31 -18.84 -8.41
N ARG A 199 -22.22 -18.38 -9.66
CA ARG A 199 -22.12 -16.95 -10.00
C ARG A 199 -23.51 -16.37 -10.18
N VAL A 200 -23.76 -15.21 -9.58
CA VAL A 200 -25.05 -14.52 -9.68
C VAL A 200 -24.84 -13.03 -9.92
N MET A 201 -25.74 -12.40 -10.68
CA MET A 201 -25.76 -10.95 -10.88
C MET A 201 -26.71 -10.31 -9.87
N SER A 202 -26.20 -10.02 -8.67
CA SER A 202 -27.00 -9.47 -7.57
C SER A 202 -26.41 -8.20 -6.96
N GLY A 203 -25.19 -7.82 -7.34
CA GLY A 203 -24.58 -6.56 -6.94
C GLY A 203 -24.94 -5.40 -7.86
N ALA A 204 -24.87 -4.18 -7.34
CA ALA A 204 -24.91 -2.98 -8.16
C ALA A 204 -23.60 -2.82 -8.96
N ASN A 205 -23.66 -2.04 -10.05
CA ASN A 205 -22.48 -1.57 -10.76
C ASN A 205 -21.75 -0.52 -9.89
N ASP A 206 -20.57 -0.86 -9.39
CA ASP A 206 -19.82 -0.06 -8.43
C ASP A 206 -18.32 -0.35 -8.57
N SER A 207 -17.57 0.57 -9.16
CA SER A 207 -16.11 0.50 -9.30
C SER A 207 -15.36 1.26 -8.20
N SER A 208 -16.00 1.55 -7.07
CA SER A 208 -15.39 2.29 -5.97
C SER A 208 -14.30 1.49 -5.25
N ARG A 209 -13.39 2.22 -4.62
CA ARG A 209 -12.36 1.66 -3.73
C ARG A 209 -12.95 0.80 -2.60
N LYS A 210 -14.10 1.22 -2.06
CA LYS A 210 -14.83 0.46 -1.02
C LYS A 210 -15.32 -0.89 -1.56
N ASN A 211 -15.82 -0.94 -2.79
CA ASN A 211 -16.26 -2.19 -3.39
C ASN A 211 -15.09 -3.10 -3.80
N PHE A 212 -13.95 -2.51 -4.20
CA PHE A 212 -12.71 -3.25 -4.42
C PHE A 212 -12.22 -3.97 -3.15
N ARG A 213 -12.25 -3.29 -1.99
CA ARG A 213 -11.96 -3.95 -0.71
C ARG A 213 -12.95 -5.08 -0.37
N ARG A 214 -14.24 -4.92 -0.70
CA ARG A 214 -15.24 -5.99 -0.53
C ARG A 214 -14.97 -7.20 -1.43
N TRP A 215 -14.55 -6.96 -2.68
CA TRP A 215 -14.12 -8.00 -3.59
C TRP A 215 -12.92 -8.76 -3.02
N LEU A 216 -11.88 -8.04 -2.57
CA LEU A 216 -10.71 -8.65 -1.93
C LEU A 216 -11.08 -9.45 -0.69
N ASN A 217 -12.00 -8.99 0.16
CA ASN A 217 -12.48 -9.80 1.28
C ASN A 217 -13.10 -11.12 0.81
N THR A 218 -13.79 -11.12 -0.34
CA THR A 218 -14.34 -12.35 -0.93
C THR A 218 -13.23 -13.24 -1.50
N VAL A 219 -12.19 -12.65 -2.10
CA VAL A 219 -10.98 -13.38 -2.50
C VAL A 219 -10.36 -14.04 -1.26
N PHE A 220 -10.17 -13.32 -0.17
CA PHE A 220 -9.54 -13.84 1.05
C PHE A 220 -10.36 -14.94 1.73
N MET A 221 -11.69 -14.91 1.58
CA MET A 221 -12.55 -15.97 2.11
C MET A 221 -12.36 -17.31 1.40
N TYR A 222 -11.95 -17.30 0.13
CA TYR A 222 -12.00 -18.49 -0.72
C TYR A 222 -10.67 -18.83 -1.41
N ALA A 223 -9.69 -17.94 -1.41
CA ALA A 223 -8.34 -18.17 -1.89
C ALA A 223 -7.38 -18.53 -0.74
N GLY A 224 -6.21 -19.06 -1.09
CA GLY A 224 -5.17 -19.40 -0.13
C GLY A 224 -3.87 -19.80 -0.81
N THR A 225 -2.98 -20.47 -0.09
CA THR A 225 -1.68 -20.94 -0.62
C THR A 225 -1.82 -21.85 -1.84
N GLN A 226 -2.91 -22.63 -1.93
CA GLN A 226 -3.23 -23.44 -3.11
C GLN A 226 -3.66 -22.58 -4.32
N SER A 227 -4.40 -21.49 -4.10
CA SER A 227 -4.73 -20.52 -5.15
C SER A 227 -3.48 -19.83 -5.68
N LEU A 228 -2.59 -19.37 -4.79
CA LEU A 228 -1.32 -18.77 -5.17
C LEU A 228 -0.50 -19.71 -6.07
N HIS A 229 -0.42 -20.99 -5.72
CA HIS A 229 0.25 -22.00 -6.56
C HIS A 229 -0.35 -22.07 -7.97
N ARG A 230 -1.67 -22.00 -8.10
CA ARG A 230 -2.37 -21.99 -9.40
C ARG A 230 -2.15 -20.70 -10.20
N ASP A 231 -2.10 -19.57 -9.51
CA ASP A 231 -1.96 -18.23 -10.09
C ASP A 231 -0.52 -17.83 -10.44
N SER A 232 0.42 -18.75 -10.25
CA SER A 232 1.85 -18.48 -10.36
C SER A 232 2.57 -19.38 -11.35
N ILE A 233 3.74 -18.91 -11.77
CA ILE A 233 4.79 -19.73 -12.37
C ILE A 233 5.85 -20.07 -11.31
N LYS A 234 6.75 -21.00 -11.65
CA LYS A 234 7.87 -21.41 -10.80
C LYS A 234 9.19 -20.98 -11.45
N PRO A 235 9.82 -19.88 -11.00
CA PRO A 235 11.16 -19.51 -11.41
C PRO A 235 12.20 -20.51 -10.90
N GLU A 236 13.39 -20.50 -11.51
CA GLU A 236 14.57 -21.13 -10.91
C GLU A 236 15.01 -20.34 -9.67
N PRO A 237 15.48 -21.00 -8.59
CA PRO A 237 15.83 -20.31 -7.33
C PRO A 237 16.84 -19.16 -7.50
N LYS A 238 17.89 -19.37 -8.29
CA LYS A 238 18.88 -18.34 -8.64
C LYS A 238 18.29 -17.10 -9.34
N ASP A 239 17.15 -17.26 -10.02
CA ASP A 239 16.47 -16.22 -10.80
C ASP A 239 15.40 -15.47 -9.97
N VAL A 240 15.44 -15.63 -8.65
CA VAL A 240 14.61 -14.89 -7.69
C VAL A 240 14.70 -13.38 -7.92
N GLN A 241 13.53 -12.75 -7.86
CA GLN A 241 13.29 -11.32 -8.04
C GLN A 241 12.42 -10.77 -6.91
N ILE A 242 12.43 -9.45 -6.76
CA ILE A 242 11.52 -8.75 -5.85
C ILE A 242 10.08 -8.98 -6.34
N GLY A 243 9.19 -9.32 -5.41
CA GLY A 243 7.81 -9.71 -5.72
C GLY A 243 7.60 -11.21 -5.89
N ASP A 244 8.67 -12.01 -5.98
CA ASP A 244 8.57 -13.46 -5.83
C ASP A 244 8.26 -13.82 -4.39
N PHE A 245 7.72 -15.02 -4.17
CA PHE A 245 7.36 -15.49 -2.84
C PHE A 245 7.61 -16.99 -2.69
N TYR A 246 8.01 -17.40 -1.50
CA TYR A 246 8.16 -18.80 -1.13
C TYR A 246 6.86 -19.30 -0.53
N ASN A 247 6.24 -20.30 -1.14
CA ASN A 247 4.91 -20.78 -0.78
C ASN A 247 4.94 -22.29 -0.45
N GLN A 248 4.56 -22.64 0.77
CA GLN A 248 4.27 -24.02 1.14
C GLN A 248 2.75 -24.24 1.10
N PRO A 249 2.21 -24.86 0.04
CA PRO A 249 0.77 -25.09 -0.06
C PRO A 249 0.31 -26.11 0.99
N GLY A 250 -0.85 -25.86 1.60
CA GLY A 250 -1.41 -26.75 2.63
C GLY A 250 -2.56 -26.13 3.41
N GLY A 251 -3.18 -26.93 4.29
CA GLY A 251 -4.21 -26.52 5.25
C GLY A 251 -3.85 -27.03 6.64
N PRO A 252 -2.81 -26.49 7.29
CA PRO A 252 -2.24 -25.17 7.05
C PRO A 252 -1.04 -25.15 6.08
N GLY A 253 -0.88 -24.02 5.39
CA GLY A 253 0.29 -23.67 4.59
C GLY A 253 0.77 -22.29 4.97
N HIS A 254 1.94 -21.86 4.45
CA HIS A 254 2.47 -20.53 4.73
C HIS A 254 3.18 -19.94 3.50
N VAL A 255 3.26 -18.61 3.48
CA VAL A 255 3.94 -17.88 2.41
C VAL A 255 4.68 -16.67 2.98
N VAL A 256 5.86 -16.41 2.40
CA VAL A 256 6.65 -15.19 2.63
C VAL A 256 7.01 -14.58 1.28
N ILE A 257 6.99 -13.25 1.17
CA ILE A 257 7.28 -12.52 -0.08
C ILE A 257 8.61 -11.79 0.01
N VAL A 258 9.34 -11.75 -1.10
CA VAL A 258 10.57 -10.99 -1.30
C VAL A 258 10.22 -9.51 -1.53
N LEU A 259 10.56 -8.65 -0.59
CA LEU A 259 10.24 -7.21 -0.61
C LEU A 259 11.34 -6.33 -1.23
N ASP A 260 12.59 -6.74 -1.06
CA ASP A 260 13.76 -6.07 -1.64
C ASP A 260 14.90 -7.07 -1.81
N ILE A 261 15.84 -6.80 -2.72
CA ILE A 261 17.02 -7.64 -2.95
C ILE A 261 18.28 -6.77 -3.01
N ALA A 262 19.34 -7.27 -2.38
CA ALA A 262 20.69 -6.77 -2.54
C ALA A 262 21.62 -7.89 -3.05
N VAL A 263 22.66 -7.49 -3.80
CA VAL A 263 23.64 -8.37 -4.44
C VAL A 263 25.06 -7.99 -4.05
N LYS A 264 25.91 -9.01 -3.90
CA LYS A 264 27.36 -8.88 -3.72
C LYS A 264 28.03 -10.13 -4.28
N ASP A 265 29.03 -9.96 -5.14
CA ASP A 265 29.80 -11.06 -5.74
C ASP A 265 28.91 -12.17 -6.38
N GLY A 266 27.78 -11.76 -6.99
CA GLY A 266 26.81 -12.66 -7.59
C GLY A 266 25.80 -13.30 -6.62
N LYS A 267 26.06 -13.26 -5.31
CA LYS A 267 25.13 -13.75 -4.28
C LYS A 267 24.01 -12.76 -4.03
N LYS A 268 22.80 -13.26 -3.80
CA LYS A 268 21.62 -12.45 -3.48
C LYS A 268 21.18 -12.67 -2.04
N MET A 269 20.71 -11.61 -1.42
CA MET A 269 19.93 -11.67 -0.19
C MET A 269 18.71 -10.77 -0.29
N ALA A 270 17.71 -11.04 0.54
CA ALA A 270 16.41 -10.39 0.48
C ALA A 270 15.93 -9.89 1.83
N ILE A 271 15.12 -8.83 1.78
CA ILE A 271 14.16 -8.51 2.83
C ILE A 271 12.91 -9.35 2.58
N LEU A 272 12.43 -10.05 3.60
CA LEU A 272 11.22 -10.86 3.53
C LEU A 272 10.06 -10.21 4.31
N GLY A 273 8.86 -10.30 3.75
CA GLY A 273 7.62 -9.85 4.39
C GLY A 273 6.62 -11.00 4.57
N GLN A 274 5.79 -10.91 5.61
CA GLN A 274 4.73 -11.89 5.85
C GLN A 274 3.50 -11.31 6.58
N GLY A 275 2.35 -11.93 6.31
CA GLY A 275 1.23 -12.02 7.26
C GLY A 275 1.32 -13.33 8.05
N PHE A 276 0.28 -13.72 8.78
CA PHE A 276 0.23 -15.04 9.45
C PHE A 276 -1.21 -15.49 9.73
N MET A 277 -1.35 -16.59 10.47
CA MET A 277 -2.61 -17.15 10.96
C MET A 277 -2.56 -17.28 12.49
N PRO A 278 -3.47 -16.66 13.27
CA PRO A 278 -4.55 -15.76 12.87
C PRO A 278 -4.10 -14.51 12.09
N ALA A 279 -5.04 -13.81 11.45
CA ALA A 279 -4.76 -12.60 10.70
C ALA A 279 -4.07 -11.54 11.57
N GLN A 280 -2.97 -10.99 11.05
CA GLN A 280 -2.15 -10.02 11.75
C GLN A 280 -1.53 -9.03 10.77
N GLU A 281 -1.03 -7.90 11.28
CA GLU A 281 -0.39 -6.88 10.47
C GLU A 281 0.76 -7.45 9.62
N PHE A 282 0.81 -7.02 8.36
CA PHE A 282 1.89 -7.38 7.46
C PHE A 282 3.18 -6.69 7.90
N HIS A 283 4.27 -7.45 8.00
CA HIS A 283 5.51 -6.97 8.59
C HIS A 283 6.74 -7.54 7.88
N VAL A 284 7.87 -6.82 8.04
CA VAL A 284 9.20 -7.30 7.69
C VAL A 284 9.67 -8.28 8.75
N ILE A 285 10.07 -9.47 8.32
CA ILE A 285 10.50 -10.55 9.21
C ILE A 285 11.83 -10.20 9.88
N LYS A 286 11.94 -10.44 11.19
CA LYS A 286 13.19 -10.34 11.93
C LYS A 286 13.70 -11.72 12.31
N ALA A 287 14.96 -12.05 12.05
CA ALA A 287 15.53 -13.34 12.44
C ALA A 287 16.99 -13.25 12.86
N SER A 288 17.44 -14.15 13.73
CA SER A 288 18.84 -14.20 14.17
C SER A 288 19.79 -14.78 13.13
N ASN A 289 19.27 -15.55 12.17
CA ASN A 289 20.03 -16.07 11.03
C ASN A 289 20.06 -15.11 9.83
N ALA A 290 19.44 -13.94 9.93
CA ALA A 290 19.48 -12.90 8.91
C ALA A 290 20.58 -11.88 9.23
N ILE A 291 21.28 -11.41 8.19
CA ILE A 291 22.28 -10.34 8.29
C ILE A 291 21.56 -9.05 8.71
N ASP A 292 22.13 -8.35 9.69
CA ASP A 292 21.51 -7.19 10.38
C ASP A 292 20.09 -7.46 10.89
N GLY A 293 19.75 -8.75 11.09
CA GLY A 293 18.45 -9.21 11.55
C GLY A 293 17.33 -9.21 10.52
N VAL A 294 17.55 -8.76 9.28
CA VAL A 294 16.49 -8.56 8.27
C VAL A 294 16.84 -9.02 6.84
N TRP A 295 18.13 -9.17 6.52
CA TRP A 295 18.59 -9.61 5.20
C TRP A 295 18.87 -11.12 5.19
N PHE A 296 18.01 -11.87 4.51
CA PHE A 296 18.08 -13.33 4.39
C PHE A 296 18.85 -13.73 3.15
N GLU A 297 19.85 -14.60 3.28
CA GLU A 297 20.46 -15.26 2.12
C GLU A 297 19.40 -16.10 1.39
N LEU A 298 19.37 -16.00 0.06
CA LEU A 298 18.39 -16.69 -0.77
C LEU A 298 18.95 -18.02 -1.28
N PRO A 299 18.16 -19.10 -1.32
CA PRO A 299 18.52 -20.35 -1.98
C PRO A 299 18.92 -20.15 -3.45
N GLU A 300 20.08 -20.67 -3.85
CA GLU A 300 20.53 -20.67 -5.25
C GLU A 300 20.11 -21.94 -6.01
N SER A 301 19.75 -23.00 -5.27
CA SER A 301 19.31 -24.30 -5.80
C SER A 301 17.99 -24.78 -5.22
N ALA A 302 17.41 -25.82 -5.84
CA ALA A 302 16.07 -26.33 -5.52
C ALA A 302 15.95 -26.94 -4.11
N ASP A 303 17.04 -27.49 -3.58
CA ASP A 303 17.08 -28.24 -2.31
C ASP A 303 17.61 -27.41 -1.13
N GLU A 304 18.28 -26.28 -1.43
CA GLU A 304 18.66 -25.31 -0.41
C GLU A 304 17.44 -24.74 0.32
N GLN A 305 17.66 -24.39 1.58
CA GLN A 305 16.59 -23.98 2.48
C GLN A 305 16.67 -22.50 2.81
N LEU A 306 15.51 -21.84 2.77
CA LEU A 306 15.27 -20.55 3.38
C LEU A 306 14.62 -20.75 4.75
N VAL A 307 15.40 -20.52 5.80
CA VAL A 307 14.95 -20.65 7.19
C VAL A 307 14.37 -19.33 7.66
N THR A 308 13.10 -19.35 8.07
CA THR A 308 12.38 -18.21 8.66
C THR A 308 11.92 -18.57 10.08
N PRO A 309 11.74 -17.59 10.99
CA PRO A 309 11.47 -17.86 12.40
C PRO A 309 10.02 -18.28 12.71
N SER A 310 9.08 -18.12 11.78
CA SER A 310 7.63 -18.32 12.02
C SER A 310 7.07 -19.61 11.45
N TRP A 311 7.85 -20.37 10.67
CA TRP A 311 7.37 -21.55 9.96
C TRP A 311 8.51 -22.54 9.69
N GLY A 312 8.18 -23.75 9.23
CA GLY A 312 9.18 -24.70 8.76
C GLY A 312 10.00 -24.13 7.59
N PRO A 313 11.25 -24.59 7.38
CA PRO A 313 12.09 -24.11 6.29
C PRO A 313 11.42 -24.25 4.93
N PHE A 314 11.52 -23.20 4.11
CA PHE A 314 11.12 -23.25 2.71
C PHE A 314 12.27 -23.83 1.88
N LYS A 315 11.96 -24.64 0.87
CA LYS A 315 12.96 -25.06 -0.12
C LYS A 315 13.04 -24.04 -1.26
N GLY A 316 14.20 -23.91 -1.91
CA GLY A 316 14.34 -23.10 -3.13
C GLY A 316 13.30 -23.46 -4.19
N SER A 317 12.98 -24.75 -4.32
CA SER A 317 11.94 -25.27 -5.21
C SER A 317 10.50 -24.84 -4.89
N GLN A 318 10.26 -24.12 -3.79
CA GLN A 318 8.98 -23.55 -3.39
C GLN A 318 8.83 -22.06 -3.76
N LEU A 319 9.79 -21.50 -4.50
CA LEU A 319 9.72 -20.18 -5.07
C LEU A 319 8.63 -20.10 -6.15
N LEU A 320 7.80 -19.06 -6.09
CA LEU A 320 6.73 -18.78 -7.02
C LEU A 320 6.74 -17.29 -7.42
N ARG A 321 6.21 -17.02 -8.61
CA ARG A 321 6.03 -15.68 -9.17
C ARG A 321 4.65 -15.57 -9.79
N PHE A 322 3.93 -14.47 -9.54
CA PHE A 322 2.65 -14.23 -10.22
C PHE A 322 2.83 -14.25 -11.75
N LYS A 323 1.86 -14.81 -12.48
CA LYS A 323 1.92 -14.91 -13.95
C LYS A 323 1.95 -13.57 -14.70
N ASN A 324 1.53 -12.47 -14.07
CA ASN A 324 1.30 -11.18 -14.74
C ASN A 324 2.03 -10.01 -14.05
N LEU A 325 3.29 -10.22 -13.62
CA LEU A 325 4.14 -9.12 -13.14
C LEU A 325 4.61 -8.23 -14.29
#